data_AF-A0A2D6ZBK0-F1
#
_entry.id   AF-A0A2D6ZBK0-F1
#
_cell.length_a   1.000
_cell.length_b   1.000
_cell.length_c   1.000
_cell.angle_alpha   90.00
_cell.angle_beta   90.00
_cell.angle_gamma   90.00
#
_symmetry.space_group_name_H-M   'P 1'
#
loop_
_entity.id
_entity.type
_entity.pdbx_description
1 polymer ?
#
loop_
_entity_poly.entity_id
_entity_poly.type
_entity_poly.pdbx_seq_one_letter_code
_entity_poly.pdbx_strand_id
1 'polypeptide(L)'
;MRKKNKTMSSAAKLKRTITRQCSIKKKYATTYKDIKKYFKEFNRVVFRNKLSAFGDVLIKDLTREKCMGQVVTMEWKRKGTRFYKLEMEPSYKSKRDFLDTLIHEMVHLYQMQNLGDNGTHNDLFWSFEPKVQKIGLRL
;
A
#
# COMPACT_ATOMS: atom_id res chain seq x y z
N MET A 1 21.80 -30.50 -22.10
CA MET A 1 21.41 -29.72 -20.90
C MET A 1 20.46 -28.60 -21.30
N ARG A 2 19.19 -28.64 -20.86
CA ARG A 2 18.16 -27.64 -21.22
C ARG A 2 18.33 -26.41 -20.31
N LYS A 3 18.78 -25.27 -20.85
CA LYS A 3 18.81 -23.99 -20.11
C LYS A 3 17.38 -23.66 -19.68
N LYS A 4 17.06 -23.79 -18.39
CA LYS A 4 15.79 -23.27 -17.83
C LYS A 4 15.80 -21.75 -17.98
N ASN A 5 15.00 -21.22 -18.89
CA ASN A 5 14.72 -19.79 -18.97
C ASN A 5 14.14 -19.35 -17.62
N LYS A 6 14.94 -18.66 -16.81
CA LYS A 6 14.53 -18.18 -15.48
C LYS A 6 13.52 -17.06 -15.68
N THR A 7 12.22 -17.37 -15.62
CA THR A 7 11.16 -16.37 -15.68
C THR A 7 11.38 -15.35 -14.57
N MET A 8 11.36 -14.05 -14.90
CA MET A 8 11.51 -12.99 -13.90
C MET A 8 10.47 -13.14 -12.79
N SER A 9 10.94 -13.01 -11.54
CA SER A 9 10.06 -13.03 -10.36
C SER A 9 9.03 -11.91 -10.43
N SER A 10 7.84 -12.13 -9.85
CA SER A 10 6.77 -11.12 -9.81
C SER A 10 7.22 -9.81 -9.17
N ALA A 11 8.11 -9.87 -8.18
CA ALA A 11 8.70 -8.70 -7.54
C ALA A 11 9.62 -7.93 -8.49
N ALA A 12 10.47 -8.61 -9.28
CA ALA A 12 11.33 -7.95 -10.27
C ALA A 12 10.53 -7.26 -11.38
N LYS A 13 9.43 -7.89 -11.84
CA LYS A 13 8.50 -7.30 -12.82
C LYS A 13 7.80 -6.06 -12.28
N LEU A 14 7.35 -6.12 -11.02
CA LEU A 14 6.72 -4.99 -10.34
C LEU A 14 7.71 -3.84 -10.15
N LYS A 15 8.93 -4.13 -9.67
CA LYS A 15 10.01 -3.14 -9.54
C LYS A 15 10.27 -2.40 -10.86
N ARG A 16 10.44 -3.15 -11.96
CA ARG A 16 10.67 -2.55 -13.28
C ARG A 16 9.51 -1.62 -13.71
N THR A 17 8.28 -2.03 -13.42
CA THR A 17 7.09 -1.21 -13.70
C THR A 17 7.07 0.08 -12.89
N ILE A 18 7.32 -0.02 -11.57
CA ILE A 18 7.38 1.12 -10.65
C ILE A 18 8.49 2.08 -11.07
N THR A 19 9.71 1.58 -11.31
CA THR A 19 10.85 2.40 -11.74
C THR A 19 10.53 3.18 -13.02
N ARG A 20 9.90 2.52 -14.01
CA ARG A 20 9.51 3.18 -15.26
C ARG A 20 8.42 4.24 -15.06
N GLN A 21 7.48 4.01 -14.16
CA GLN A 21 6.36 4.93 -13.91
C GLN A 21 6.74 6.10 -12.99
N CYS A 22 7.77 5.92 -12.17
CA CYS A 22 8.27 6.93 -11.24
C CYS A 22 9.52 7.67 -11.77
N SER A 23 9.92 7.45 -13.02
CA SER A 23 11.08 8.13 -13.61
C SER A 23 10.86 9.64 -13.74
N ILE A 24 9.61 10.05 -13.98
CA ILE A 24 9.23 11.46 -14.09
C ILE A 24 8.82 11.98 -12.72
N LYS A 25 9.61 12.90 -12.17
CA LYS A 25 9.29 13.64 -10.95
C LYS A 25 8.30 14.75 -11.25
N LYS A 26 7.02 14.40 -11.34
CA LYS A 26 5.91 15.34 -11.50
C LYS A 26 4.86 15.12 -10.42
N LYS A 27 4.17 16.20 -10.05
CA LYS A 27 3.00 16.14 -9.17
C LYS A 27 2.03 15.07 -9.68
N TYR A 28 1.54 14.25 -8.76
CA TYR A 28 0.68 13.13 -9.06
C TYR A 28 -0.71 13.35 -8.46
N ALA A 29 -1.75 13.18 -9.26
CA ALA A 29 -3.12 13.21 -8.79
C ALA A 29 -3.57 11.80 -8.41
N THR A 30 -4.10 11.65 -7.21
CA THR A 30 -4.56 10.37 -6.69
C THR A 30 -5.84 9.94 -7.41
N THR A 31 -5.93 8.68 -7.80
CA THR A 31 -7.14 8.14 -8.44
C THR A 31 -7.54 6.80 -7.81
N TYR A 32 -8.85 6.57 -7.68
CA TYR A 32 -9.39 5.29 -7.22
C TYR A 32 -8.93 4.11 -8.09
N LYS A 33 -8.77 4.35 -9.40
CA LYS A 33 -8.29 3.35 -10.36
C LYS A 33 -6.86 2.91 -10.04
N ASP A 34 -5.97 3.86 -9.76
CA ASP A 34 -4.59 3.54 -9.40
C ASP A 34 -4.52 2.90 -8.01
N ILE A 35 -5.26 3.40 -7.02
CA ILE A 35 -5.34 2.77 -5.69
C ILE A 35 -5.72 1.29 -5.83
N LYS A 36 -6.82 0.97 -6.51
CA LYS A 36 -7.30 -0.40 -6.72
C LYS A 36 -6.27 -1.27 -7.45
N LYS A 37 -5.62 -0.71 -8.47
CA LYS A 37 -4.61 -1.41 -9.26
C LYS A 37 -3.39 -1.77 -8.41
N TYR A 38 -2.76 -0.80 -7.76
CA TYR A 38 -1.54 -1.03 -6.99
C TYR A 38 -1.82 -1.82 -5.72
N PHE A 39 -2.98 -1.62 -5.08
CA PHE A 39 -3.41 -2.48 -3.97
C PHE A 39 -3.38 -3.97 -4.37
N LYS A 40 -3.97 -4.32 -5.52
CA LYS A 40 -3.97 -5.71 -6.00
C LYS A 40 -2.56 -6.22 -6.30
N GLU A 41 -1.72 -5.40 -6.92
CA GLU A 41 -0.33 -5.78 -7.23
C GLU A 41 0.52 -5.97 -5.97
N PHE A 42 0.40 -5.06 -5.00
CA PHE A 42 1.11 -5.11 -3.72
C PHE A 42 0.62 -6.25 -2.85
N ASN A 43 -0.69 -6.45 -2.74
CA ASN A 43 -1.26 -7.56 -1.98
C ASN A 43 -0.71 -8.90 -2.49
N ARG A 44 -0.67 -9.09 -3.81
CA ARG A 44 -0.12 -10.30 -4.42
C ARG A 44 1.37 -10.49 -4.14
N VAL A 45 2.18 -9.43 -4.24
CA VAL A 45 3.65 -9.55 -4.21
C VAL A 45 4.23 -9.47 -2.78
N VAL A 46 3.74 -8.54 -1.96
CA VAL A 46 4.27 -8.26 -0.61
C VAL A 46 3.52 -9.06 0.46
N PHE A 47 2.19 -9.11 0.36
CA PHE A 47 1.32 -9.69 1.39
C PHE A 47 0.81 -11.10 1.06
N ARG A 48 1.19 -11.66 -0.11
CA ARG A 48 0.78 -12.99 -0.58
C ARG A 48 -0.74 -13.19 -0.59
N ASN A 49 -1.48 -12.15 -0.99
CA ASN A 49 -2.95 -12.11 -1.01
C ASN A 49 -3.62 -12.29 0.37
N LYS A 50 -2.93 -11.98 1.47
CA LYS A 50 -3.49 -12.07 2.83
C LYS A 50 -4.36 -10.88 3.23
N LEU A 51 -4.29 -9.77 2.51
CA LEU A 51 -5.11 -8.59 2.79
C LEU A 51 -6.46 -8.70 2.10
N SER A 52 -7.53 -8.39 2.84
CA SER A 52 -8.80 -8.03 2.21
C SER A 52 -8.71 -6.58 1.73
N ALA A 53 -9.51 -6.21 0.73
CA ALA A 53 -9.59 -4.82 0.31
C ALA A 53 -10.07 -3.94 1.49
N PHE A 54 -9.68 -2.66 1.48
CA PHE A 54 -10.30 -1.67 2.33
C PHE A 54 -11.82 -1.68 2.10
N GLY A 55 -12.58 -1.53 3.18
CA GLY A 55 -14.05 -1.49 3.12
C GLY A 55 -14.55 -0.24 2.41
N ASP A 56 -13.78 0.85 2.49
CA ASP A 56 -14.03 2.09 1.78
C ASP A 56 -12.70 2.80 1.45
N VAL A 57 -12.71 3.66 0.44
CA VAL A 57 -11.58 4.51 0.06
C VAL A 57 -12.09 5.93 -0.12
N LEU A 58 -11.45 6.89 0.54
CA LEU A 58 -11.79 8.30 0.45
C LEU A 58 -10.56 9.12 0.04
N ILE A 59 -10.69 9.89 -1.04
CA ILE A 59 -9.69 10.88 -1.42
C ILE A 59 -10.14 12.24 -0.88
N LYS A 60 -9.43 12.77 0.12
CA LYS A 60 -9.76 14.03 0.79
C LYS A 60 -8.48 14.76 1.20
N ASP A 61 -8.58 16.06 1.41
CA ASP A 61 -7.52 16.87 2.00
C ASP A 61 -7.26 16.42 3.45
N LEU A 62 -6.03 16.01 3.74
CA LEU A 62 -5.53 15.54 5.04
C LEU A 62 -4.57 16.54 5.69
N THR A 63 -4.51 17.78 5.18
CA THR A 63 -3.59 18.82 5.70
C THR A 63 -3.80 19.07 7.19
N ARG A 64 -5.04 18.98 7.69
CA ARG A 64 -5.36 19.17 9.12
C ARG A 64 -4.83 18.02 9.98
N GLU A 65 -4.91 16.80 9.47
CA GLU A 65 -4.41 15.57 10.07
C GLU A 65 -2.87 15.48 10.01
N LYS A 66 -2.22 16.34 9.23
CA LYS A 66 -0.75 16.39 9.03
C LYS A 66 -0.17 15.07 8.52
N CYS A 67 -0.95 14.32 7.75
CA CYS A 67 -0.53 13.07 7.10
C CYS A 67 -0.85 13.09 5.60
N MET A 68 -0.29 12.15 4.86
CA MET A 68 -0.57 11.98 3.41
C MET A 68 -1.58 10.85 3.15
N GLY A 69 -1.70 9.93 4.10
CA GLY A 69 -2.66 8.84 4.09
C GLY A 69 -2.88 8.35 5.52
N GLN A 70 -4.00 7.66 5.73
CA GLN A 70 -4.31 7.01 7.00
C GLN A 70 -5.30 5.85 6.81
N VAL A 71 -5.22 4.86 7.70
CA VAL A 71 -6.24 3.81 7.84
C VAL A 71 -7.15 4.12 9.03
N VAL A 72 -8.40 4.43 8.74
CA VAL A 72 -9.43 4.69 9.76
C VAL A 72 -10.18 3.41 10.07
N THR A 73 -10.21 3.06 11.36
CA THR A 73 -11.05 1.97 11.85
C THR A 73 -12.49 2.44 11.99
N MET A 74 -13.40 1.76 11.30
CA MET A 74 -14.84 1.97 11.42
C MET A 74 -15.44 0.76 12.14
N GLU A 75 -16.07 1.00 13.28
CA GLU A 75 -16.65 -0.06 14.10
C GLU A 75 -18.17 0.13 14.24
N TRP A 76 -18.92 -0.91 13.88
CA TRP A 76 -20.35 -0.99 14.10
C TRP A 76 -20.62 -1.75 15.39
N LYS A 77 -20.55 -1.04 16.53
CA LYS A 77 -20.64 -1.63 17.88
C LYS A 77 -21.84 -2.57 18.06
N ARG A 78 -23.01 -2.21 17.51
CA ARG A 78 -24.23 -3.04 17.61
C ARG A 78 -24.17 -4.36 16.83
N LYS A 79 -23.39 -4.43 15.75
CA LYS A 79 -23.25 -5.63 14.90
C LYS A 79 -21.91 -6.35 15.13
N GLY A 80 -21.06 -5.87 16.04
CA GLY A 80 -19.72 -6.41 16.26
C GLY A 80 -18.84 -6.42 15.01
N THR A 81 -19.13 -5.57 14.02
CA THR A 81 -18.45 -5.59 12.71
C THR A 81 -17.47 -4.43 12.63
N ARG A 82 -16.21 -4.71 12.27
CA ARG A 82 -15.16 -3.72 12.04
C ARG A 82 -14.75 -3.74 10.57
N PHE A 83 -14.61 -2.57 9.96
CA PHE A 83 -13.98 -2.43 8.65
C PHE A 83 -12.99 -1.27 8.65
N TYR A 84 -12.13 -1.26 7.65
CA TYR A 84 -11.03 -0.30 7.53
C TYR A 84 -11.24 0.56 6.31
N LYS A 85 -11.25 1.88 6.51
CA LYS A 85 -11.32 2.87 5.44
C LYS A 85 -9.93 3.44 5.17
N LEU A 86 -9.52 3.45 3.91
CA LEU A 86 -8.32 4.14 3.48
C LEU A 86 -8.65 5.59 3.16
N GLU A 87 -7.95 6.53 3.77
CA GLU A 87 -7.98 7.94 3.38
C GLU A 87 -6.64 8.32 2.74
N MET A 88 -6.66 9.01 1.61
CA MET A 88 -5.44 9.46 0.91
C MET A 88 -5.58 10.89 0.42
N GLU A 89 -4.46 11.62 0.41
CA GLU A 89 -4.37 12.98 -0.10
C GLU A 89 -4.75 13.05 -1.60
N PRO A 90 -5.40 14.13 -2.09
CA PRO A 90 -5.79 14.25 -3.50
C PRO A 90 -4.60 14.38 -4.43
N SER A 91 -3.44 14.83 -3.92
CA SER A 91 -2.23 14.99 -4.71
C SER A 91 -0.95 14.76 -3.93
N TYR A 92 0.06 14.26 -4.64
CA TYR A 92 1.40 13.95 -4.11
C TYR A 92 2.48 14.66 -4.92
N LYS A 93 3.65 14.90 -4.30
CA LYS A 93 4.80 15.52 -4.97
C LYS A 93 5.27 14.69 -6.18
N SER A 94 5.20 13.37 -6.05
CA SER A 94 5.50 12.44 -7.13
C SER A 94 4.61 11.19 -7.09
N LYS A 95 4.58 10.44 -8.19
CA LYS A 95 3.93 9.13 -8.21
C LYS A 95 4.57 8.17 -7.22
N ARG A 96 5.87 8.33 -6.95
CA ARG A 96 6.59 7.50 -5.99
C ARG A 96 6.05 7.73 -4.58
N ASP A 97 5.87 8.98 -4.17
CA ASP A 97 5.33 9.30 -2.85
C ASP A 97 3.93 8.71 -2.67
N PHE A 98 3.08 8.76 -3.70
CA PHE A 98 1.79 8.08 -3.68
C PHE A 98 1.91 6.56 -3.46
N LEU A 99 2.85 5.90 -4.13
CA LEU A 99 3.04 4.44 -3.99
C LEU A 99 3.66 4.06 -2.65
N ASP A 100 4.61 4.85 -2.15
CA ASP A 100 5.22 4.69 -0.82
C ASP A 100 4.15 4.87 0.27
N THR A 101 3.29 5.89 0.19
CA THR A 101 2.15 6.05 1.12
C THR A 101 1.15 4.91 1.01
N LEU A 102 0.77 4.47 -0.20
CA LEU A 102 -0.19 3.37 -0.34
C LEU A 102 0.34 2.06 0.28
N ILE A 103 1.61 1.71 0.05
CA ILE A 103 2.18 0.49 0.65
C ILE A 103 2.33 0.61 2.16
N HIS A 104 2.64 1.80 2.68
CA HIS A 104 2.68 2.11 4.11
C HIS A 104 1.32 1.83 4.78
N GLU A 105 0.23 2.40 4.23
CA GLU A 105 -1.12 2.15 4.75
C GLU A 105 -1.55 0.68 4.62
N MET A 106 -1.08 -0.05 3.61
CA MET A 106 -1.35 -1.49 3.49
C MET A 106 -0.64 -2.33 4.56
N VAL A 107 0.52 -1.89 5.07
CA VAL A 107 1.17 -2.54 6.22
C VAL A 107 0.34 -2.31 7.48
N HIS A 108 -0.15 -1.10 7.71
CA HIS A 108 -1.08 -0.82 8.80
C HIS A 108 -2.36 -1.65 8.71
N LEU A 109 -2.94 -1.77 7.51
CA LEU A 109 -4.08 -2.65 7.29
C LEU A 109 -3.75 -4.10 7.67
N TYR A 110 -2.56 -4.62 7.32
CA TYR A 110 -2.15 -5.97 7.68
C TYR A 110 -2.08 -6.16 9.20
N GLN A 111 -1.46 -5.22 9.91
CA GLN A 111 -1.37 -5.22 11.36
C GLN A 111 -2.76 -5.29 12.00
N MET A 112 -3.66 -4.40 11.60
CA MET A 112 -4.99 -4.30 12.19
C MET A 112 -5.90 -5.47 11.79
N GLN A 113 -5.93 -5.84 10.51
CA GLN A 113 -6.86 -6.85 10.00
C GLN A 113 -6.44 -8.28 10.36
N ASN A 114 -5.15 -8.61 10.22
CA ASN A 114 -4.69 -9.99 10.36
C ASN A 114 -4.22 -10.33 11.78
N LEU A 115 -3.84 -9.34 12.59
CA LEU A 115 -3.27 -9.57 13.93
C LEU A 115 -4.01 -8.84 15.05
N GLY A 116 -4.97 -7.95 14.72
CA GLY A 116 -5.66 -7.14 15.73
C GLY A 116 -4.77 -6.09 16.41
N ASP A 117 -3.62 -5.76 15.79
CA ASP A 117 -2.65 -4.80 16.30
C ASP A 117 -3.16 -3.34 16.16
N ASN A 118 -2.53 -2.41 16.87
CA ASN A 118 -2.90 -1.00 16.92
C ASN A 118 -2.41 -0.18 15.72
N GLY A 119 -1.59 -0.76 14.84
CA GLY A 119 -1.08 -0.10 13.63
C GLY A 119 0.09 0.85 13.90
N THR A 120 0.90 0.63 14.93
CA THR A 120 2.12 1.40 15.20
C THR A 120 3.32 0.91 14.38
N HIS A 121 4.36 1.74 14.23
CA HIS A 121 5.63 1.38 13.54
C HIS A 121 6.54 0.48 14.40
N ASN A 122 6.01 -0.66 14.82
CA ASN A 122 6.71 -1.67 15.61
C ASN A 122 7.59 -2.59 14.73
N ASP A 123 8.24 -3.59 15.34
CA ASP A 123 9.12 -4.53 14.65
C ASP A 123 8.43 -5.26 13.48
N LEU A 124 7.13 -5.56 13.63
CA LEU A 124 6.37 -6.16 12.56
C LEU A 124 6.23 -5.23 11.37
N PHE A 125 5.96 -3.94 11.59
CA PHE A 125 5.91 -2.94 10.53
C PHE A 125 7.23 -2.92 9.75
N TRP A 126 8.35 -2.78 10.47
CA TRP A 126 9.69 -2.73 9.85
C TRP A 126 10.12 -4.06 9.22
N SER A 127 9.53 -5.19 9.62
CA SER A 127 9.74 -6.48 8.95
C SER A 127 9.28 -6.51 7.48
N PHE A 128 8.44 -5.55 7.06
CA PHE A 128 8.03 -5.41 5.66
C PHE A 128 9.03 -4.60 4.83
N GLU A 129 9.89 -3.79 5.43
CA GLU A 129 10.83 -2.92 4.71
C GLU A 129 11.69 -3.70 3.69
N PRO A 130 12.30 -4.86 4.01
CA PRO A 130 13.05 -5.63 3.02
C PRO A 130 12.20 -6.14 1.84
N LYS A 131 10.89 -6.36 2.04
CA LYS A 131 9.96 -6.78 0.98
C LYS A 131 9.55 -5.61 0.10
N VAL A 132 9.36 -4.43 0.71
CA VAL A 132 9.01 -3.18 0.03
C VAL A 132 10.20 -2.64 -0.78
N GLN A 133 11.41 -2.67 -0.23
CA GLN A 133 12.63 -2.32 -0.97
C GLN A 133 12.88 -3.23 -2.18
N LYS A 134 12.53 -4.52 -2.08
CA LYS A 134 12.62 -5.47 -3.22
C LYS A 134 11.76 -5.06 -4.41
N ILE A 135 10.66 -4.33 -4.19
CA ILE A 135 9.82 -3.78 -5.27
C ILE A 135 10.19 -2.34 -5.63
N GLY A 136 11.22 -1.77 -4.98
CA GLY A 136 11.75 -0.44 -5.30
C GLY A 136 11.03 0.72 -4.63
N LEU A 137 10.26 0.45 -3.57
CA LEU A 137 9.56 1.42 -2.72
C LEU A 137 10.21 1.50 -1.33
N ARG A 138 9.68 2.34 -0.43
CA ARG A 138 10.14 2.50 0.97
C ARG A 138 8.96 2.69 1.91
N LEU A 139 9.12 2.28 3.18
CA LEU A 139 8.17 2.55 4.27
C LEU A 139 8.53 3.80 5.07
#